data_AF-A0A2N7PPK6-F1
#
_entry.id   AF-A0A2N7PPK6-F1
#
_cell.length_a   1.000
_cell.length_b   1.000
_cell.length_c   1.000
_cell.angle_alpha   90.00
_cell.angle_beta   90.00
_cell.angle_gamma   90.00
#
_symmetry.space_group_name_H-M   'P 1'
#
loop_
_entity.id
_entity.type
_entity.pdbx_description
1 polymer ?
#
loop_
_entity_poly.entity_id
_entity_poly.type
_entity_poly.pdbx_seq_one_letter_code
_entity_poly.pdbx_strand_id
1 'polypeptide(L)'
;MVKKITLTTFLKQLEISFLLVSIISAFFVLLIWKDINYTLSLLSGSFVAYLNFRSTKNDSIKTLNLVKEGLSPEKGIFLYMSKFYLRLFATGIVLFFFIKILKMNAIFILLGLTLIYFQLILISLRNFYLKKLEIV
;
A
#
# COMPACT_ATOMS: atom_id res chain seq x y z
N MET A 1 -27.16 -11.13 -4.18
CA MET A 1 -27.50 -10.01 -3.28
C MET A 1 -26.32 -9.04 -3.27
N VAL A 2 -26.47 -7.83 -3.83
CA VAL A 2 -25.39 -6.81 -3.85
C VAL A 2 -25.22 -6.29 -2.43
N LYS A 3 -24.03 -6.48 -1.84
CA LYS A 3 -23.74 -5.98 -0.50
C LYS A 3 -23.14 -4.57 -0.63
N LYS A 4 -23.88 -3.55 -0.18
CA LYS A 4 -23.38 -2.17 -0.15
C LYS A 4 -22.40 -2.01 1.01
N ILE A 5 -21.20 -1.54 0.74
CA ILE A 5 -20.18 -1.24 1.75
C ILE A 5 -19.71 0.19 1.52
N THR A 6 -19.64 0.98 2.59
CA THR A 6 -19.09 2.33 2.51
C THR A 6 -17.60 2.30 2.21
N LEU A 7 -17.13 3.21 1.37
CA LEU A 7 -15.71 3.34 1.00
C LEU A 7 -14.77 3.35 2.23
N THR A 8 -15.16 4.04 3.30
CA THR A 8 -14.37 4.13 4.55
C THR A 8 -14.20 2.77 5.23
N THR A 9 -15.27 1.97 5.29
CA THR A 9 -15.25 0.63 5.87
C THR A 9 -14.39 -0.31 5.04
N PHE A 10 -14.51 -0.23 3.71
CA PHE A 10 -13.69 -1.01 2.79
C PHE A 10 -12.20 -0.71 2.94
N LEU A 11 -11.83 0.57 2.99
CA LEU A 11 -10.44 1.01 3.15
C LEU A 11 -9.87 0.59 4.51
N LYS A 12 -10.66 0.66 5.59
CA LYS A 12 -10.23 0.20 6.92
C LYS A 12 -10.00 -1.32 6.94
N GLN A 13 -10.86 -2.10 6.28
CA GLN A 13 -10.67 -3.55 6.14
C GLN A 13 -9.40 -3.89 5.35
N LEU A 14 -9.09 -3.12 4.29
CA LEU A 14 -7.85 -3.26 3.54
C LEU A 14 -6.62 -3.03 4.43
N GLU A 15 -6.61 -1.94 5.20
CA GLU A 15 -5.50 -1.63 6.11
C GLU A 15 -5.27 -2.72 7.16
N ILE A 16 -6.36 -3.24 7.76
CA ILE A 16 -6.28 -4.37 8.71
C ILE A 16 -5.73 -5.60 8.00
N SER A 17 -6.17 -5.89 6.77
CA SER A 17 -5.66 -7.01 5.99
C SER A 17 -4.17 -6.88 5.71
N PHE A 18 -3.65 -5.69 5.41
CA PHE A 18 -2.21 -5.48 5.19
C PHE A 18 -1.41 -5.76 6.46
N LEU A 19 -1.89 -5.29 7.59
CA LEU A 19 -1.23 -5.53 8.88
C LEU A 19 -1.20 -7.02 9.21
N LEU A 20 -2.32 -7.72 9.06
CA LEU A 20 -2.40 -9.16 9.32
C LEU A 20 -1.47 -9.96 8.41
N VAL A 21 -1.52 -9.73 7.09
CA VAL A 21 -0.65 -10.46 6.15
C VAL A 21 0.82 -10.15 6.44
N SER A 22 1.17 -8.89 6.77
CA SER A 22 2.54 -8.53 7.12
C SER A 22 3.05 -9.26 8.37
N ILE A 23 2.22 -9.32 9.43
CA ILE A 23 2.58 -10.02 10.67
C ILE A 23 2.73 -11.53 10.42
N ILE A 24 1.77 -12.13 9.71
CA ILE A 24 1.80 -13.56 9.39
C ILE A 24 3.05 -13.89 8.54
N SER A 25 3.32 -13.12 7.50
CA SER A 25 4.50 -13.32 6.65
C SER A 25 5.80 -13.10 7.41
N ALA A 26 5.88 -12.11 8.29
CA ALA A 26 7.04 -11.88 9.16
C ALA A 26 7.27 -13.07 10.10
N PHE A 27 6.21 -13.60 10.71
CA PHE A 27 6.29 -14.81 11.54
C PHE A 27 6.82 -16.01 10.75
N PHE A 28 6.33 -16.25 9.54
CA PHE A 28 6.85 -17.33 8.68
C PHE A 28 8.30 -17.14 8.28
N VAL A 29 8.71 -15.91 7.93
CA VAL A 29 10.11 -15.63 7.61
C VAL A 29 11.01 -15.89 8.81
N LEU A 30 10.61 -15.44 10.00
CA LEU A 30 11.36 -15.68 11.23
C LEU A 30 11.46 -17.19 11.54
N LEU A 31 10.38 -17.94 11.35
CA LEU A 31 10.34 -19.38 11.66
C LEU A 31 11.21 -20.20 10.69
N ILE A 32 11.18 -19.88 9.39
CA ILE A 32 11.90 -20.62 8.34
C ILE A 32 13.38 -20.24 8.32
N TRP A 33 13.69 -18.94 8.30
CA TRP A 33 15.04 -18.44 8.10
C TRP A 33 15.80 -18.19 9.40
N LYS A 34 15.09 -18.03 10.52
CA LYS A 34 15.66 -17.74 11.85
C LYS A 34 16.56 -16.50 11.88
N ASP A 35 16.39 -15.59 10.92
CA ASP A 35 17.14 -14.35 10.81
C ASP A 35 16.22 -13.16 11.07
N ILE A 36 16.54 -12.40 12.13
CA ILE A 36 15.79 -11.23 12.50
C ILE A 36 15.96 -10.08 11.51
N ASN A 37 17.11 -9.98 10.84
CA ASN A 37 17.34 -8.98 9.80
C ASN A 37 16.38 -9.23 8.62
N TYR A 38 16.16 -10.47 8.20
CA TYR A 38 15.21 -10.79 7.11
C TYR A 38 13.78 -10.46 7.50
N THR A 39 13.41 -10.75 8.74
CA THR A 39 12.10 -10.42 9.30
C THR A 39 11.87 -8.90 9.34
N LEU A 40 12.84 -8.16 9.86
CA LEU A 40 12.79 -6.70 9.90
C LEU A 40 12.80 -6.09 8.49
N SER A 41 13.56 -6.68 7.57
CA SER A 41 13.61 -6.25 6.16
C SER A 41 12.24 -6.39 5.49
N LEU A 42 11.55 -7.52 5.70
CA LEU A 42 10.20 -7.74 5.22
C LEU A 42 9.22 -6.73 5.82
N LEU A 43 9.26 -6.55 7.14
CA LEU A 43 8.39 -5.60 7.83
C LEU A 43 8.62 -4.16 7.35
N SER A 44 9.87 -3.75 7.13
CA SER A 44 10.21 -2.44 6.56
C SER A 44 9.64 -2.27 5.16
N GLY A 45 9.75 -3.29 4.29
CA GLY A 45 9.13 -3.28 2.97
C GLY A 45 7.62 -3.15 3.04
N SER A 46 6.96 -3.98 3.84
CA SER A 46 5.51 -3.92 4.04
C SER A 46 5.05 -2.58 4.62
N PHE A 47 5.81 -2.01 5.56
CA PHE A 47 5.53 -0.71 6.16
C PHE A 47 5.62 0.42 5.13
N VAL A 48 6.66 0.42 4.29
CA VAL A 48 6.80 1.40 3.21
C VAL A 48 5.64 1.28 2.20
N ALA A 49 5.24 0.07 1.82
CA ALA A 49 4.06 -0.11 0.95
C ALA A 49 2.77 0.38 1.63
N TYR A 50 2.58 0.11 2.92
CA TYR A 50 1.43 0.60 3.69
C TYR A 50 1.38 2.14 3.72
N LEU A 51 2.51 2.81 3.99
CA LEU A 51 2.60 4.26 3.98
C LEU A 51 2.29 4.83 2.59
N ASN A 52 2.83 4.20 1.54
CA ASN A 52 2.55 4.56 0.16
C ASN A 52 1.06 4.44 -0.15
N PHE A 53 0.42 3.33 0.21
CA PHE A 53 -1.02 3.13 0.03
C PHE A 53 -1.83 4.22 0.76
N ARG A 54 -1.54 4.47 2.04
CA ARG A 54 -2.28 5.43 2.85
C ARG A 54 -2.14 6.86 2.31
N SER A 55 -0.93 7.23 1.88
CA SER A 55 -0.69 8.54 1.25
C SER A 55 -1.43 8.66 -0.09
N THR A 56 -1.36 7.64 -0.96
CA THR A 56 -2.12 7.62 -2.24
C THR A 56 -3.60 7.82 -2.00
N LYS A 57 -4.17 7.03 -1.09
CA LYS A 57 -5.59 7.08 -0.73
C LYS A 57 -6.03 8.49 -0.34
N ASN A 58 -5.28 9.14 0.55
CA ASN A 58 -5.60 10.48 1.03
C ASN A 58 -5.47 11.53 -0.08
N ASP A 59 -4.41 11.45 -0.90
CA ASP A 59 -4.22 12.38 -2.02
C ASP A 59 -5.27 12.21 -3.11
N SER A 60 -5.70 10.97 -3.42
CA SER A 60 -6.78 10.71 -4.38
C SER A 60 -8.09 11.33 -3.91
N ILE A 61 -8.47 11.14 -2.64
CA ILE A 61 -9.69 11.72 -2.06
C ILE A 61 -9.62 13.26 -2.08
N LYS A 62 -8.49 13.84 -1.66
CA LYS A 62 -8.31 15.30 -1.65
C LYS A 62 -8.38 15.89 -3.05
N THR A 63 -7.73 15.24 -4.03
CA THR A 63 -7.74 15.71 -5.42
C THR A 63 -9.14 15.62 -6.02
N LEU A 64 -9.87 14.54 -5.74
CA LEU A 64 -11.25 14.38 -6.18
C LEU A 64 -12.16 15.49 -5.62
N ASN A 65 -12.00 15.84 -4.33
CA ASN A 65 -12.77 16.92 -3.72
C ASN A 65 -12.45 18.27 -4.37
N LEU A 66 -11.17 18.58 -4.61
CA LEU A 66 -10.79 19.82 -5.29
C LEU A 66 -11.39 19.93 -6.70
N VAL A 67 -11.46 18.81 -7.44
CA VAL A 67 -12.11 18.78 -8.76
C VAL A 67 -13.62 19.02 -8.64
N LYS A 68 -14.28 18.43 -7.64
CA LYS A 68 -15.70 18.69 -7.34
C LYS A 68 -15.96 20.14 -6.93
N GLU A 69 -14.99 20.79 -6.31
CA GLU A 69 -15.04 22.19 -5.86
C GLU A 69 -14.68 23.20 -6.98
N GLY A 70 -14.41 22.72 -8.21
CA GLY A 70 -14.21 23.58 -9.38
C GLY A 70 -12.79 23.63 -9.94
N LEU A 71 -11.84 22.83 -9.40
CA LEU A 71 -10.55 22.65 -10.05
C LEU A 71 -10.73 21.91 -11.37
N SER A 72 -10.15 22.43 -12.46
CA SER A 72 -10.17 21.74 -13.76
C SER A 72 -9.58 20.32 -13.65
N PRO A 73 -10.21 19.30 -14.24
CA PRO A 73 -9.72 17.91 -14.18
C PRO A 73 -8.25 17.73 -14.57
N GLU A 74 -7.79 18.47 -15.58
CA GLU A 74 -6.40 18.46 -16.06
C GLU A 74 -5.40 18.87 -14.97
N LYS A 75 -5.69 19.99 -14.26
CA LYS A 75 -4.88 20.44 -13.12
C LYS A 75 -4.95 19.44 -11.96
N GLY A 76 -6.10 18.80 -11.75
CA GLY A 76 -6.25 17.73 -10.76
C GLY A 76 -5.34 16.53 -11.05
N ILE A 77 -5.34 16.04 -12.29
CA ILE A 77 -4.48 14.96 -12.75
C ILE A 77 -3.00 15.35 -12.61
N PHE A 78 -2.62 16.56 -13.06
CA PHE A 78 -1.25 17.05 -12.94
C PHE A 78 -0.77 17.10 -11.49
N LEU A 79 -1.59 17.62 -10.57
CA LEU A 79 -1.27 17.69 -9.13
C LEU A 79 -1.11 16.29 -8.53
N TYR A 80 -2.01 15.36 -8.88
CA TYR A 80 -1.95 13.98 -8.43
C TYR A 80 -0.68 13.27 -8.92
N MET A 81 -0.38 13.38 -10.22
CA MET A 81 0.81 12.76 -10.82
C MET A 81 2.11 13.34 -10.26
N SER A 82 2.18 14.65 -10.07
CA SER A 82 3.36 15.31 -9.49
C SER A 82 3.65 14.79 -8.08
N LYS A 83 2.62 14.67 -7.23
CA LYS A 83 2.76 14.08 -5.89
C LYS A 83 3.13 12.60 -5.93
N PHE A 84 2.59 11.85 -6.89
CA PHE A 84 2.92 10.44 -7.07
C PHE A 84 4.41 10.25 -7.36
N TYR A 85 4.98 11.04 -8.29
CA TYR A 85 6.43 10.98 -8.58
C TYR A 85 7.30 11.41 -7.40
N LEU A 86 6.92 12.47 -6.68
CA LEU A 86 7.62 12.86 -5.45
C LEU A 86 7.62 11.74 -4.41
N ARG A 87 6.51 11.00 -4.29
CA ARG A 87 6.40 9.87 -3.37
C ARG A 87 7.25 8.68 -3.81
N LEU A 88 7.32 8.38 -5.11
CA LEU A 88 8.23 7.37 -5.64
C LEU A 88 9.68 7.72 -5.34
N PHE A 89 10.07 8.98 -5.53
CA PHE A 89 11.40 9.46 -5.20
C PHE A 89 11.72 9.33 -3.71
N ALA A 90 10.81 9.79 -2.84
CA ALA A 90 10.96 9.63 -1.39
C ALA A 90 11.04 8.16 -0.97
N THR A 91 10.24 7.29 -1.59
CA THR A 91 10.29 5.84 -1.37
C THR A 91 11.67 5.29 -1.75
N GLY A 92 12.21 5.68 -2.91
CA GLY A 92 13.57 5.31 -3.33
C GLY A 92 14.64 5.71 -2.31
N ILE A 93 14.57 6.93 -1.76
CA ILE A 93 15.49 7.40 -0.70
C ILE A 93 15.37 6.53 0.55
N VAL A 94 14.15 6.25 1.01
CA VAL A 94 13.91 5.41 2.20
C VAL A 94 14.44 4.00 2.00
N LEU A 95 14.20 3.40 0.82
CA LEU A 95 14.71 2.06 0.49
C LEU A 95 16.23 2.05 0.43
N PHE A 96 16.85 3.09 -0.16
CA PHE A 96 18.30 3.24 -0.15
C PHE A 96 18.86 3.32 1.28
N PHE A 97 18.22 4.09 2.17
CA PHE A 97 18.61 4.17 3.57
C PHE A 97 18.55 2.80 4.26
N PHE A 98 17.46 2.05 4.08
CA PHE A 98 17.34 0.70 4.65
C PHE A 98 18.42 -0.26 4.15
N ILE A 99 18.69 -0.26 2.85
CA ILE A 99 19.66 -1.19 2.24
C ILE A 99 21.09 -0.78 2.59
N LYS A 100 21.44 0.50 2.42
CA LYS A 100 22.83 0.95 2.48
C LYS A 100 23.28 1.27 3.91
N ILE A 101 22.43 1.91 4.70
CA ILE A 101 22.79 2.39 6.05
C ILE A 101 22.43 1.35 7.09
N LEU A 102 21.20 0.85 7.09
CA LEU A 102 20.76 -0.19 8.04
C LEU A 102 21.18 -1.62 7.65
N LYS A 103 21.78 -1.80 6.47
CA LYS A 103 22.22 -3.12 5.94
C LYS A 103 21.10 -4.16 5.94
N MET A 104 19.88 -3.72 5.68
CA MET A 104 18.72 -4.61 5.54
C MET A 104 18.78 -5.38 4.23
N ASN A 105 18.22 -6.58 4.22
CA ASN A 105 18.21 -7.43 3.04
C ASN A 105 17.19 -6.91 2.01
N ALA A 106 17.70 -6.46 0.86
CA ALA A 106 16.90 -5.88 -0.22
C ALA A 106 15.82 -6.84 -0.77
N ILE A 107 16.10 -8.15 -0.83
CA ILE A 107 15.16 -9.15 -1.35
C ILE A 107 13.92 -9.21 -0.45
N PHE A 108 14.12 -9.26 0.87
CA PHE A 108 13.01 -9.31 1.82
C PHE A 108 12.24 -7.97 1.88
N ILE A 109 12.90 -6.83 1.69
CA ILE A 109 12.22 -5.54 1.51
C ILE A 109 11.31 -5.57 0.28
N LEU A 110 11.84 -6.02 -0.86
CA LEU A 110 11.06 -6.15 -2.11
C LEU A 110 9.89 -7.14 -1.95
N LEU A 111 10.11 -8.23 -1.21
CA LEU A 111 9.06 -9.19 -0.90
C LEU A 111 7.93 -8.52 -0.09
N GLY A 112 8.26 -7.75 0.94
CA GLY A 112 7.29 -7.02 1.76
C GLY A 112 6.49 -5.99 0.94
N LEU A 113 7.16 -5.24 0.05
CA LEU A 113 6.49 -4.33 -0.89
C LEU A 113 5.51 -5.10 -1.79
N THR A 114 6.01 -6.16 -2.43
CA THR A 114 5.24 -6.97 -3.38
C THR A 114 4.04 -7.61 -2.73
N LEU A 115 4.18 -8.12 -1.51
CA LEU A 115 3.12 -8.74 -0.72
C LEU A 115 1.91 -7.81 -0.55
N ILE A 116 2.15 -6.54 -0.20
CA ILE A 116 1.06 -5.57 -0.02
C ILE A 116 0.36 -5.24 -1.35
N TYR A 117 1.13 -4.99 -2.41
CA TYR A 117 0.55 -4.70 -3.72
C TYR A 117 -0.19 -5.90 -4.33
N PHE A 118 0.33 -7.10 -4.13
CA PHE A 118 -0.34 -8.33 -4.56
C PHE A 118 -1.64 -8.53 -3.79
N GLN A 119 -1.64 -8.30 -2.48
CA GLN A 119 -2.85 -8.35 -1.66
C GLN A 119 -3.91 -7.34 -2.13
N LEU A 120 -3.50 -6.12 -2.51
CA LEU A 120 -4.38 -5.12 -3.11
C LEU A 120 -5.06 -5.64 -4.39
N ILE A 121 -4.28 -6.24 -5.28
CA ILE A 121 -4.78 -6.81 -6.54
C ILE A 121 -5.77 -7.94 -6.24
N LEU A 122 -5.41 -8.88 -5.37
CA LEU A 122 -6.28 -10.00 -5.00
C LEU A 122 -7.60 -9.55 -4.39
N ILE A 123 -7.58 -8.59 -3.47
CA ILE A 123 -8.80 -8.08 -2.84
C ILE A 123 -9.67 -7.34 -3.87
N SER A 124 -9.06 -6.54 -4.74
CA SER A 124 -9.76 -5.84 -5.82
C SER A 124 -10.42 -6.82 -6.79
N LEU A 125 -9.69 -7.83 -7.25
CA LEU A 125 -10.21 -8.88 -8.13
C LEU A 125 -11.33 -9.67 -7.45
N ARG A 126 -11.14 -10.10 -6.20
CA ARG A 126 -12.17 -10.83 -5.44
C ARG A 126 -13.46 -10.03 -5.34
N ASN A 127 -13.35 -8.73 -5.07
CA ASN A 127 -14.52 -7.89 -4.86
C ASN A 127 -15.24 -7.55 -6.17
N PHE A 128 -14.49 -7.35 -7.25
CA PHE A 128 -15.03 -7.07 -8.59
C PHE A 128 -15.72 -8.30 -9.20
N TYR A 129 -15.04 -9.46 -9.20
CA TYR A 129 -15.53 -10.66 -9.88
C TYR A 129 -16.45 -11.55 -9.03
N LEU A 130 -16.17 -11.71 -7.72
CA LEU A 130 -16.87 -12.72 -6.91
C LEU A 130 -18.00 -12.16 -6.05
N LYS A 131 -17.84 -10.95 -5.48
CA LYS A 131 -18.84 -10.40 -4.54
C LYS A 131 -19.80 -9.38 -5.14
N LYS A 132 -19.58 -8.90 -6.38
CA LYS A 132 -20.35 -7.80 -7.00
C LYS A 132 -20.61 -6.68 -5.99
N LEU A 133 -19.55 -6.23 -5.32
CA LEU A 133 -19.64 -5.17 -4.30
C LEU A 133 -19.80 -3.83 -5.01
N GLU A 134 -20.93 -3.18 -4.80
CA GLU A 134 -21.06 -1.75 -5.06
C GLU A 134 -20.49 -0.99 -3.87
N ILE A 135 -19.40 -0.28 -4.12
CA ILE A 135 -18.85 0.70 -3.18
C ILE A 135 -19.69 1.96 -3.34
N VAL A 136 -20.45 2.30 -2.29
CA VAL A 136 -21.32 3.49 -2.22
C VAL A 136 -20.64 4.56 -1.38
#